data_AF-A0A968BU99-F1
#
_entry.id   AF-A0A968BU99-F1
#
_cell.length_a   1.000
_cell.length_b   1.000
_cell.length_c   1.000
_cell.angle_alpha   90.00
_cell.angle_beta   90.00
_cell.angle_gamma   90.00
#
_symmetry.space_group_name_H-M   'P 1'
#
loop_
_entity.id
_entity.type
_entity.pdbx_description
1 polymer ?
#
loop_
_entity_poly.entity_id
_entity_poly.type
_entity_poly.pdbx_seq_one_letter_code
_entity_poly.pdbx_strand_id
1 'polypeptide(L)'
;NGVPPENFWDQEVGSYLRDFPDLRLITILNREHEPVRTESRTLDYRGWLEVFLSDRSTRSWLDHVTESRTAHLSRPLPDNQDHLHAAVAVPITPGPGYSWTALA
;
A
#
# COMPACT_ATOMS: atom_id res chain seq x y z
N ASN A 1 3.40 18.47 -3.16
CA ASN A 1 2.55 17.28 -2.92
C ASN A 1 3.49 16.09 -2.89
N GLY A 2 3.65 15.42 -1.75
CA GLY A 2 4.67 14.39 -1.49
C GLY A 2 4.65 13.12 -2.35
N VAL A 3 3.91 13.13 -3.45
CA VAL A 3 3.68 12.01 -4.36
C VAL A 3 4.66 12.15 -5.53
N PRO A 4 5.30 11.06 -6.00
CA PRO A 4 6.11 11.08 -7.21
C PRO A 4 5.32 11.58 -8.44
N PRO A 5 5.98 12.24 -9.41
CA PRO A 5 5.38 12.53 -10.71
C PRO A 5 4.86 11.25 -11.38
N GLU A 6 3.74 11.35 -12.10
CA GLU A 6 3.04 10.19 -12.69
C GLU A 6 3.92 9.38 -13.65
N ASN A 7 4.68 10.06 -14.52
CA ASN A 7 5.61 9.41 -15.43
C ASN A 7 6.72 8.62 -14.73
N PHE A 8 7.21 9.11 -13.58
CA PHE A 8 8.22 8.41 -12.78
C PHE A 8 7.60 7.22 -12.03
N TRP A 9 6.39 7.40 -11.49
CA TRP A 9 5.63 6.35 -10.84
C TRP A 9 5.37 5.16 -11.78
N ASP A 10 4.83 5.43 -12.97
CA ASP A 10 4.49 4.38 -13.93
C ASP A 10 5.72 3.58 -14.37
N GLN A 11 6.85 4.27 -14.58
CA GLN A 11 8.10 3.63 -14.98
C GLN A 11 8.68 2.73 -13.87
N GLU A 12 8.80 3.25 -12.65
CA GLU A 12 9.42 2.53 -11.54
C GLU A 12 8.51 1.43 -10.99
N VAL A 13 7.25 1.77 -10.66
CA VAL A 13 6.32 0.82 -10.04
C VAL A 13 5.89 -0.28 -11.02
N GLY A 14 5.73 0.07 -12.30
CA GLY A 14 5.52 -0.91 -13.37
C GLY A 14 6.69 -1.89 -13.49
N SER A 15 7.93 -1.42 -13.30
CA SER A 15 9.10 -2.31 -13.30
C SER A 15 9.10 -3.26 -12.10
N TYR A 16 8.76 -2.79 -10.90
CA TYR A 16 8.68 -3.65 -9.71
C TYR A 16 7.62 -4.75 -9.84
N LEU A 17 6.42 -4.41 -10.31
CA LEU A 17 5.36 -5.42 -10.51
C LEU A 17 5.67 -6.42 -11.62
N ARG A 18 6.51 -6.05 -12.59
CA ARG A 18 7.01 -6.94 -13.62
C ARG A 18 8.10 -7.87 -13.07
N ASP A 19 9.06 -7.31 -12.34
CA ASP A 19 10.28 -8.00 -11.94
C ASP A 19 10.07 -8.86 -10.66
N PHE A 20 9.08 -8.52 -9.83
CA PHE A 20 8.66 -9.29 -8.65
C PHE A 20 7.26 -9.87 -8.85
N PRO A 21 7.14 -11.12 -9.37
CA PRO A 21 5.85 -11.67 -9.75
C PRO A 21 4.89 -11.86 -8.57
N ASP A 22 5.41 -12.06 -7.36
CA ASP A 22 4.61 -12.23 -6.13
C ASP A 22 4.03 -10.92 -5.61
N LEU A 23 4.54 -9.78 -6.08
CA LEU A 23 4.03 -8.47 -5.72
C LEU A 23 2.81 -8.16 -6.60
N ARG A 24 1.67 -7.92 -5.97
CA ARG A 24 0.37 -7.81 -6.65
C ARG A 24 -0.05 -6.36 -6.91
N LEU A 25 0.30 -5.47 -5.98
CA LEU A 25 -0.02 -4.05 -6.02
C LEU A 25 1.03 -3.24 -5.25
N ILE A 26 1.19 -1.97 -5.60
CA ILE A 26 1.90 -0.99 -4.78
C ILE A 26 1.00 0.23 -4.64
N THR A 27 0.81 0.73 -3.42
CA THR A 27 0.06 1.96 -3.17
C THR A 27 0.76 2.89 -2.19
N ILE A 28 0.57 4.19 -2.37
CA ILE A 28 0.91 5.21 -1.39
C ILE A 28 -0.39 5.66 -0.73
N LEU A 29 -0.40 5.65 0.61
CA LEU A 29 -1.49 6.14 1.43
C LEU A 29 -1.13 7.49 2.04
N ASN A 30 -2.07 8.43 2.05
CA ASN A 30 -1.94 9.69 2.79
C ASN A 30 -2.08 9.47 4.32
N ARG A 31 -2.14 10.56 5.10
CA ARG A 31 -2.26 10.50 6.57
C ARG A 31 -3.62 9.96 7.02
N GLU A 32 -4.62 10.09 6.16
CA GLU A 32 -5.99 9.62 6.35
C GLU A 32 -6.15 8.16 5.91
N HIS A 33 -5.03 7.49 5.54
CA HIS A 33 -4.97 6.14 5.00
C HIS A 33 -5.73 5.95 3.67
N GLU A 34 -5.90 7.03 2.93
CA GLU A 34 -6.51 7.00 1.61
C GLU A 34 -5.44 6.80 0.53
N PRO A 35 -5.70 5.93 -0.47
CA PRO A 35 -4.80 5.76 -1.60
C PRO A 35 -4.67 7.05 -2.41
N VAL A 36 -3.44 7.56 -2.55
CA VAL A 36 -3.13 8.71 -3.44
C VAL A 36 -2.51 8.27 -4.76
N ARG A 37 -1.89 7.09 -4.77
CA ARG A 37 -1.38 6.40 -5.97
C ARG A 37 -1.48 4.92 -5.75
N THR A 38 -1.98 4.19 -6.74
CA THR A 38 -2.11 2.73 -6.69
C THR A 38 -1.81 2.17 -8.06
N GLU A 39 -0.84 1.26 -8.11
CA GLU A 39 -0.57 0.44 -9.27
C GLU A 39 -0.80 -1.02 -8.90
N SER A 40 -1.34 -1.81 -9.82
CA SER A 40 -1.80 -3.16 -9.50
C SER A 40 -1.85 -4.01 -10.76
N ARG A 41 -1.46 -5.29 -10.64
CA ARG A 41 -1.47 -6.22 -11.79
C ARG A 41 -2.85 -6.43 -12.41
N THR A 42 -3.90 -6.42 -11.60
CA THR A 42 -5.28 -6.62 -12.03
C THR A 42 -6.22 -5.72 -11.21
N LEU A 43 -7.46 -5.55 -11.67
CA LEU A 43 -8.50 -4.83 -10.94
C LEU A 43 -8.91 -5.56 -9.65
N ASP A 44 -8.77 -6.87 -9.59
CA ASP A 44 -9.12 -7.66 -8.39
C ASP A 44 -8.29 -7.24 -7.17
N TYR A 45 -7.00 -6.94 -7.37
CA TYR A 45 -6.12 -6.46 -6.30
C TYR A 45 -6.47 -5.05 -5.83
N ARG A 46 -7.06 -4.20 -6.68
CA ARG A 46 -7.63 -2.91 -6.24
C ARG A 46 -8.86 -3.13 -5.37
N GLY A 47 -9.75 -4.07 -5.76
CA GLY A 47 -10.89 -4.46 -4.93
C GLY A 47 -10.47 -5.03 -3.58
N TRP A 48 -9.44 -5.89 -3.54
CA TRP A 48 -8.87 -6.38 -2.28
C TRP A 48 -8.33 -5.23 -1.41
N LEU A 49 -7.62 -4.26 -2.00
CA LEU A 49 -7.12 -3.09 -1.27
C LEU A 49 -8.25 -2.26 -0.65
N GLU A 50 -9.35 -2.06 -1.38
CA GLU A 50 -10.52 -1.34 -0.87
C GLU A 50 -11.12 -2.04 0.36
N VAL A 51 -11.29 -3.37 0.28
CA VAL A 51 -11.76 -4.18 1.43
C VAL A 51 -10.76 -4.09 2.58
N PHE A 52 -9.47 -4.26 2.30
CA PHE A 52 -8.38 -4.20 3.27
C PHE A 52 -8.38 -2.87 4.05
N LEU A 53 -8.48 -1.73 3.35
CA LEU A 53 -8.48 -0.38 3.96
C LEU A 53 -9.81 -0.01 4.64
N SER A 54 -10.90 -0.71 4.30
CA SER A 54 -12.20 -0.51 4.93
C SER A 54 -12.31 -1.16 6.32
N ASP A 55 -11.44 -2.14 6.63
CA ASP A 55 -11.37 -2.74 7.96
C ASP A 55 -10.78 -1.75 8.98
N ARG A 56 -11.50 -1.57 10.10
CA ARG A 56 -11.05 -0.76 11.23
C ARG A 56 -9.76 -1.30 11.83
N SER A 57 -9.57 -2.63 11.84
CA SER A 57 -8.37 -3.25 12.39
C SER A 57 -7.13 -2.89 11.57
N THR A 58 -7.27 -2.85 10.24
CA THR A 58 -6.23 -2.38 9.31
C THR A 58 -5.87 -0.92 9.56
N ARG A 59 -6.86 -0.04 9.77
CA ARG A 59 -6.59 1.38 10.03
C ARG A 59 -5.78 1.59 11.29
N SER A 60 -6.15 0.93 12.39
CA SER A 60 -5.36 0.97 13.63
C SER A 60 -3.97 0.35 13.47
N TRP A 61 -3.82 -0.65 12.60
CA TRP A 61 -2.51 -1.20 12.26
C TRP A 61 -1.66 -0.19 11.46
N LEU A 62 -2.24 0.53 10.49
CA LEU A 62 -1.54 1.58 9.73
C LEU A 62 -1.10 2.76 10.61
N ASP A 63 -1.92 3.16 11.58
CA ASP A 63 -1.54 4.13 12.61
C ASP A 63 -0.28 3.66 13.33
N HIS A 64 -0.25 2.39 13.76
CA HIS A 64 0.91 1.80 14.43
C HIS A 64 2.16 1.76 13.54
N VAL A 65 2.03 1.47 12.25
CA VAL A 65 3.17 1.52 11.30
C VAL A 65 3.78 2.93 11.26
N THR A 66 2.93 3.95 11.17
CA THR A 66 3.36 5.35 11.17
C THR A 66 4.04 5.74 12.49
N GLU A 67 3.46 5.36 13.63
CA GLU A 67 3.99 5.68 14.96
C GLU A 67 5.33 4.99 15.23
N SER A 68 5.44 3.71 14.89
CA SER A 68 6.62 2.89 15.14
C SER A 68 7.78 3.21 14.19
N ARG A 69 7.53 3.87 13.06
CA ARG A 69 8.53 4.23 12.03
C ARG A 69 9.33 3.03 11.51
N THR A 70 8.71 1.85 11.49
CA THR A 70 9.32 0.60 11.02
C THR A 70 8.39 -0.10 10.04
N ALA A 71 8.94 -0.97 9.20
CA ALA A 71 8.13 -1.76 8.28
C ALA A 71 7.40 -2.89 9.03
N HIS A 72 6.14 -3.13 8.68
CA HIS A 72 5.30 -4.19 9.28
C HIS A 72 4.59 -5.01 8.22
N LEU A 73 4.40 -6.30 8.52
CA LEU A 73 3.54 -7.19 7.76
C LEU A 73 2.13 -7.20 8.38
N SER A 74 1.11 -7.11 7.53
CA SER A 74 -0.28 -7.19 7.96
C SER A 74 -0.66 -8.61 8.38
N ARG A 75 -1.82 -8.75 9.02
CA ARG A 75 -2.50 -10.04 9.05
C ARG A 75 -2.93 -10.41 7.62
N PRO A 76 -2.88 -11.69 7.23
CA PRO A 76 -3.37 -12.12 5.93
C PRO A 76 -4.90 -11.96 5.87
N LEU A 77 -5.40 -11.42 4.75
CA LEU A 77 -6.82 -11.33 4.44
C LEU A 77 -7.12 -12.06 3.12
N PRO A 78 -8.23 -12.79 3.03
CA PRO A 78 -8.64 -13.44 1.79
C PRO A 78 -9.05 -12.41 0.72
N ASP A 79 -8.82 -12.74 -0.55
CA ASP A 79 -9.47 -12.10 -1.68
C ASP A 79 -10.82 -12.75 -2.02
N ASN A 80 -11.43 -12.34 -3.13
CA ASN A 80 -12.72 -12.87 -3.60
C ASN A 80 -12.65 -14.35 -4.04
N GLN A 81 -11.46 -14.94 -4.13
CA GLN A 81 -11.21 -16.34 -4.47
C GLN A 81 -10.71 -17.15 -3.26
N ASP A 82 -10.82 -16.60 -2.04
CA ASP A 82 -10.30 -17.17 -0.79
C ASP A 82 -8.76 -17.34 -0.77
N HIS A 83 -8.03 -16.67 -1.67
CA HIS A 83 -6.57 -16.64 -1.58
C HIS A 83 -6.13 -15.62 -0.54
N LEU A 84 -5.25 -16.03 0.36
CA LEU A 84 -4.72 -15.16 1.40
C LEU A 84 -3.61 -14.25 0.85
N HIS A 85 -3.79 -12.94 1.01
CA HIS A 85 -2.77 -11.94 0.75
C HIS A 85 -2.44 -11.19 2.04
N ALA A 86 -1.18 -10.78 2.19
CA ALA A 86 -0.74 -9.90 3.26
C ALA A 86 -0.04 -8.71 2.64
N ALA A 87 -0.11 -7.56 3.32
CA ALA A 87 0.54 -6.35 2.88
C ALA A 87 1.76 -6.04 3.74
N VAL A 88 2.83 -5.55 3.12
CA VAL A 88 3.95 -4.91 3.79
C VAL A 88 3.74 -3.40 3.76
N ALA A 89 3.64 -2.79 4.92
CA ALA A 89 3.53 -1.35 5.08
C ALA A 89 4.86 -0.77 5.57
N VAL A 90 5.35 0.25 4.87
CA VAL A 90 6.57 0.98 5.20
C VAL A 90 6.23 2.47 5.38
N PRO A 91 6.58 3.07 6.53
CA PRO A 91 6.35 4.49 6.74
C PRO A 91 7.33 5.29 5.87
N ILE A 92 6.78 6.27 5.13
CA ILE A 92 7.55 7.18 4.29
C ILE A 92 7.32 8.62 4.75
N THR A 93 8.38 9.44 4.71
CA THR A 93 8.33 10.85 5.09
C THR A 93 8.48 11.72 3.86
N PRO A 94 7.40 12.08 3.15
CA PRO A 94 7.48 12.91 1.95
C PRO A 94 7.88 14.37 2.23
N GLY A 95 7.89 14.79 3.50
CA GLY A 95 8.33 16.11 3.94
C GLY A 95 8.25 16.25 5.46
N PRO A 96 8.83 17.32 6.03
CA PRO A 96 8.84 17.53 7.48
C PRO A 96 7.42 17.48 8.07
N GLY A 97 7.20 16.58 9.03
CA GLY A 97 5.92 16.43 9.74
C GLY A 97 4.85 15.61 9.00
N TYR A 98 5.08 15.14 7.78
CA TYR A 98 4.16 14.23 7.06
C TYR A 98 4.65 12.79 7.19
N SER A 99 3.84 11.92 7.79
CA SER A 99 4.05 10.47 7.72
C SER A 99 2.96 9.86 6.85
N TRP A 100 3.36 9.26 5.76
CA TRP A 100 2.53 8.49 4.83
C TRP A 100 2.97 7.04 4.87
N THR A 101 2.25 6.16 4.18
CA THR A 101 2.59 4.73 4.13
C THR A 101 2.71 4.29 2.68
N ALA A 102 3.82 3.63 2.35
CA ALA A 102 3.91 2.79 1.15
C ALA A 102 3.46 1.38 1.51
N LEU A 103 2.59 0.80 0.71
CA LEU A 103 2.01 -0.53 0.91
C LEU A 103 2.29 -1.39 -0.33
N ALA A 104 2.69 -2.64 -0.14
CA ALA A 104 2.93 -3.63 -1.19
C ALA A 104 2.36 -5.01 -0.80
#